data_AF-A0A352AME7-F1
#
_entry.id   AF-A0A352AME7-F1
#
_cell.length_a   1.000
_cell.length_b   1.000
_cell.length_c   1.000
_cell.angle_alpha   90.00
_cell.angle_beta   90.00
_cell.angle_gamma   90.00
#
_symmetry.space_group_name_H-M   'P 1'
#
loop_
_entity.id
_entity.type
_entity.pdbx_description
1 polymer ?
#
loop_
_entity_poly.entity_id
_entity_poly.type
_entity_poly.pdbx_seq_one_letter_code
_entity_poly.pdbx_strand_id
1 'polypeptide(L)'
;MNPQNGCGWTRQQALHAIQSYKTFLFVSYLYPQIVLVPTQEIDRVWHAHILHTRQYRQDCEMLFGYFIDHEPDCKLGDRASVINIEAAFAQTQALLALFEGYFQAKFLAKAPSLPHPTYAGNLHLYPSACGRPNNLTG
;
A
#
# COMPACT_ATOMS: atom_id res chain seq x y z
N MET A 1 5.08 3.90 -23.05
CA MET A 1 5.82 3.50 -21.83
C MET A 1 6.87 2.49 -22.22
N ASN A 2 8.11 2.64 -21.74
CA ASN A 2 9.26 1.82 -22.11
C ASN A 2 9.26 0.48 -21.34
N PRO A 3 9.35 -0.68 -22.00
CA PRO A 3 9.31 -2.00 -21.34
C PRO A 3 10.43 -2.27 -20.32
N GLN A 4 11.46 -1.41 -20.23
CA GLN A 4 12.57 -1.60 -19.28
C GLN A 4 12.42 -0.85 -17.95
N ASN A 5 11.38 -0.01 -17.77
CA ASN A 5 11.18 0.79 -16.55
C ASN A 5 9.92 0.43 -15.75
N GLY A 6 9.28 -0.71 -16.07
CA GLY A 6 8.13 -1.24 -15.33
C GLY A 6 8.47 -2.58 -14.70
N CYS A 7 7.80 -2.96 -13.61
CA CYS A 7 8.01 -4.23 -12.91
C CYS A 7 7.62 -5.50 -13.71
N GLY A 8 7.23 -5.37 -14.98
CA GLY A 8 6.86 -6.49 -15.86
C GLY A 8 5.53 -7.16 -15.51
N TRP A 9 4.74 -6.60 -14.60
CA TRP A 9 3.50 -7.20 -14.12
C TRP A 9 2.39 -7.19 -15.17
N THR A 10 1.70 -8.33 -15.29
CA THR A 10 0.38 -8.38 -15.90
C THR A 10 -0.62 -7.55 -15.07
N ARG A 11 -1.74 -7.15 -15.69
CA ARG A 11 -2.81 -6.45 -14.97
C ARG A 11 -3.30 -7.21 -13.74
N GLN A 12 -3.39 -8.54 -13.84
CA GLN A 12 -3.82 -9.39 -12.73
C GLN A 12 -2.82 -9.36 -11.57
N GLN A 13 -1.51 -9.47 -11.86
CA GLN A 13 -0.46 -9.36 -10.83
C GLN A 13 -0.47 -8.00 -10.16
N ALA A 14 -0.62 -6.91 -10.94
CA ALA A 14 -0.69 -5.57 -10.38
C ALA A 14 -1.91 -5.39 -9.45
N LEU A 15 -3.08 -5.91 -9.84
CA LEU A 15 -4.28 -5.87 -9.01
C LEU A 15 -4.13 -6.69 -7.73
N HIS A 16 -3.48 -7.86 -7.82
CA HIS A 16 -3.17 -8.68 -6.64
C HIS A 16 -2.24 -7.93 -5.68
N ALA A 17 -1.13 -7.38 -6.17
CA ALA A 17 -0.19 -6.61 -5.36
C ALA A 17 -0.85 -5.40 -4.69
N ILE A 18 -1.74 -4.68 -5.39
CA ILE A 18 -2.52 -3.57 -4.82
C ILE A 18 -3.44 -4.08 -3.71
N GLN A 19 -4.08 -5.24 -3.90
CA GLN A 19 -4.94 -5.82 -2.88
C GLN A 19 -4.15 -6.23 -1.63
N SER A 20 -3.00 -6.88 -1.80
CA SER A 20 -2.12 -7.25 -0.68
C SER A 20 -1.57 -6.02 0.03
N TYR A 21 -1.26 -4.92 -0.68
CA TYR A 21 -0.88 -3.65 -0.06
C TYR A 21 -2.02 -3.04 0.78
N LYS A 22 -3.26 -3.09 0.30
CA LYS A 22 -4.43 -2.64 1.09
C LYS A 22 -4.61 -3.50 2.35
N THR A 23 -4.43 -4.82 2.23
CA THR A 23 -4.44 -5.73 3.37
C THR A 23 -3.32 -5.37 4.35
N PHE A 24 -2.11 -5.07 3.85
CA PHE A 24 -0.99 -4.64 4.66
C PHE A 24 -1.33 -3.39 5.49
N LEU A 25 -1.87 -2.34 4.87
CA LEU A 25 -2.31 -1.13 5.59
C LEU A 25 -3.37 -1.43 6.66
N PHE A 26 -4.31 -2.33 6.36
CA PHE A 26 -5.33 -2.75 7.31
C PHE A 26 -4.73 -3.50 8.52
N VAL A 27 -3.77 -4.40 8.29
CA VAL A 27 -3.06 -5.10 9.36
C VAL A 27 -2.19 -4.13 10.17
N SER A 28 -1.51 -3.18 9.52
CA SER A 28 -0.77 -2.10 10.19
C SER A 28 -1.65 -1.29 11.13
N TYR A 29 -2.90 -1.01 10.72
CA TYR A 29 -3.87 -0.30 11.56
C TYR A 29 -4.32 -1.14 12.76
N LEU A 30 -4.59 -2.43 12.56
CA LEU A 30 -5.09 -3.30 13.63
C LEU A 30 -4.02 -3.68 14.66
N TYR A 31 -2.75 -3.73 14.25
CA TYR A 31 -1.64 -4.20 15.07
C TYR A 31 -0.46 -3.21 15.07
N PRO A 32 -0.64 -1.97 15.56
CA PRO A 32 0.41 -0.94 15.54
C PRO A 32 1.65 -1.30 16.37
N GLN A 33 1.53 -2.26 17.29
CA GLN A 33 2.62 -2.77 18.13
C GLN A 33 3.48 -3.85 17.44
N ILE A 34 3.06 -4.36 16.28
CA ILE A 34 3.77 -5.41 15.54
C ILE A 34 4.59 -4.76 14.43
N VAL A 35 5.88 -5.09 14.36
CA VAL A 35 6.71 -4.70 13.23
C VAL A 35 6.35 -5.55 12.03
N LEU A 36 5.81 -4.91 11.00
CA LEU A 36 5.43 -5.56 9.75
C LEU A 36 6.49 -5.31 8.69
N VAL A 37 6.92 -6.37 8.03
CA VAL A 37 7.91 -6.33 6.94
C VAL A 37 7.18 -6.61 5.63
N PRO A 38 7.08 -5.63 4.70
CA PRO A 38 6.33 -5.82 3.46
C PRO A 38 6.96 -6.90 2.58
N THR A 39 6.14 -7.63 1.84
CA THR A 39 6.64 -8.47 0.73
C THR A 39 7.14 -7.58 -0.41
N GLN A 40 7.94 -8.13 -1.32
CA GLN A 40 8.46 -7.35 -2.45
C GLN A 40 7.35 -6.72 -3.32
N GLU A 41 6.20 -7.38 -3.46
CA GLU A 41 5.07 -6.85 -4.22
C GLU A 41 4.40 -5.68 -3.50
N ILE A 42 4.19 -5.82 -2.19
CA ILE A 42 3.64 -4.79 -1.32
C ILE A 42 4.56 -3.57 -1.31
N ASP A 43 5.86 -3.80 -1.14
CA ASP A 43 6.90 -2.78 -1.10
C ASP A 43 6.92 -1.94 -2.39
N ARG A 44 6.83 -2.57 -3.57
CA ARG A 44 6.76 -1.85 -4.85
C ARG A 44 5.51 -0.97 -4.97
N VAL A 45 4.35 -1.46 -4.52
CA VAL A 45 3.12 -0.67 -4.51
C VAL A 45 3.21 0.47 -3.51
N TRP A 46 3.79 0.23 -2.34
CA TRP A 46 3.99 1.24 -1.30
C TRP A 46 4.92 2.35 -1.79
N HIS A 47 6.04 2.02 -2.41
CA HIS A 47 6.92 2.99 -3.06
C HIS A 47 6.18 3.85 -4.09
N ALA A 48 5.35 3.22 -4.95
CA ALA A 48 4.54 3.96 -5.90
C ALA A 48 3.55 4.90 -5.20
N HIS A 49 2.93 4.47 -4.10
CA HIS A 49 2.02 5.30 -3.32
C HIS A 49 2.73 6.49 -2.65
N ILE A 50 3.90 6.28 -2.05
CA ILE A 50 4.72 7.35 -1.42
C ILE A 50 5.06 8.44 -2.44
N LEU A 51 5.34 8.09 -3.70
CA LEU A 51 5.61 9.06 -4.77
C LEU A 51 4.42 9.98 -5.07
N HIS A 52 3.19 9.56 -4.75
CA HIS A 52 2.01 10.43 -4.72
C HIS A 52 1.90 11.14 -3.36
N THR A 53 2.95 11.88 -2.99
CA THR A 53 3.20 12.42 -1.64
C THR A 53 2.00 13.10 -0.96
N ARG A 54 1.22 13.90 -1.70
CA ARG A 54 -0.01 14.52 -1.17
C ARG A 54 -1.07 13.49 -0.81
N GLN A 55 -1.34 12.55 -1.71
CA GLN A 55 -2.33 11.50 -1.47
C GLN A 55 -1.86 10.59 -0.34
N TYR A 56 -0.60 10.18 -0.36
CA TYR A 56 -0.03 9.33 0.70
C TYR A 56 -0.17 9.96 2.08
N ARG A 57 0.14 11.26 2.21
CA ARG A 57 -0.04 11.99 3.46
C ARG A 57 -1.51 12.02 3.91
N GLN A 58 -2.44 12.26 3.00
CA GLN A 58 -3.86 12.31 3.30
C GLN A 58 -4.40 10.94 3.72
N ASP A 59 -3.98 9.88 3.04
CA ASP A 59 -4.38 8.51 3.35
C ASP A 59 -3.80 8.06 4.69
N CYS A 60 -2.55 8.41 4.98
CA CYS A 60 -1.95 8.14 6.29
C CYS A 60 -2.70 8.84 7.43
N GLU A 61 -3.03 10.11 7.25
CA GLU A 61 -3.83 10.87 8.23
C GLU A 61 -5.22 10.25 8.41
N MET A 62 -5.89 9.88 7.33
CA MET A 62 -7.22 9.28 7.38
C MET A 62 -7.23 7.92 8.08
N LEU A 63 -6.25 7.07 7.76
CA LEU A 63 -6.22 5.69 8.23
C LEU A 63 -5.60 5.55 9.63
N PHE A 64 -4.54 6.30 9.91
CA PHE A 64 -3.74 6.11 11.13
C PHE A 64 -3.74 7.35 12.04
N GLY A 65 -4.08 8.54 11.52
CA GLY A 65 -3.94 9.80 12.25
C GLY A 65 -2.47 10.27 12.37
N TYR A 66 -1.56 9.65 11.63
CA TYR A 66 -0.14 10.01 11.56
C TYR A 66 0.48 9.50 10.26
N PHE A 67 1.63 10.09 9.89
CA PHE A 67 2.40 9.67 8.71
C PHE A 67 3.19 8.41 9.01
N ILE A 68 3.11 7.39 8.14
CA ILE A 68 3.96 6.21 8.24
C ILE A 68 5.24 6.47 7.43
N ASP A 69 6.35 6.61 8.14
CA ASP A 69 7.67 6.76 7.54
C ASP A 69 8.15 5.44 6.91
N HIS A 70 8.81 5.55 5.77
CA HIS A 70 9.47 4.42 5.12
C HIS A 70 10.94 4.40 5.52
N GLU A 71 11.38 3.31 6.16
CA GLU A 71 12.76 3.08 6.57
C GLU A 71 13.40 2.03 5.63
N PRO A 72 14.22 2.44 4.63
CA PRO A 72 14.78 1.52 3.63
C PRO A 72 15.77 0.53 4.24
N ASP A 73 16.59 1.03 5.15
CA ASP A 73 17.52 0.25 5.93
C ASP A 73 16.94 0.16 7.34
N CYS A 74 16.36 -0.97 7.70
CA CYS A 74 15.99 -1.26 9.08
C CYS A 74 17.27 -1.48 9.92
N LYS A 75 18.15 -0.48 9.96
CA LYS A 75 19.24 -0.38 10.93
C LYS A 75 18.64 0.27 12.16
N LEU A 76 17.88 -0.53 12.91
CA LEU A 76 17.48 -0.21 14.27
C LEU A 76 18.75 0.08 15.07
N GLY A 77 19.10 1.36 15.19
CA GLY A 77 20.33 1.78 15.83
C GLY A 77 20.36 1.39 17.30
N ASP A 78 21.43 0.71 17.72
CA ASP A 78 22.06 0.53 19.05
C ASP A 78 21.26 0.58 20.38
N ARG A 79 19.92 0.71 20.39
CA ARG A 79 19.12 0.85 21.62
C ARG A 79 17.76 0.16 21.63
N ALA A 80 17.41 -0.65 20.64
CA ALA A 80 16.28 -1.58 20.76
C ALA A 80 16.64 -2.90 20.07
N SER A 81 16.74 -3.94 20.90
CA SER A 81 16.59 -5.37 20.60
C SER A 81 16.65 -5.76 19.12
N VAL A 82 17.62 -6.62 18.76
CA VAL A 82 17.72 -7.30 17.46
C VAL A 82 16.33 -7.81 17.03
N ILE A 83 15.61 -7.01 16.24
CA ILE A 83 14.34 -7.44 15.67
C ILE A 83 14.73 -8.55 14.70
N ASN A 84 14.27 -9.76 14.98
CA ASN A 84 14.44 -10.86 14.06
C ASN A 84 13.55 -10.57 12.84
N ILE A 85 14.14 -9.91 11.83
CA ILE A 85 13.47 -9.51 10.60
C ILE A 85 12.84 -10.71 9.90
N GLU A 86 13.47 -11.88 9.96
CA GLU A 86 12.90 -13.12 9.39
C GLU A 86 11.63 -13.54 10.13
N ALA A 87 11.62 -13.48 11.46
CA ALA A 87 10.43 -13.77 12.26
C ALA A 87 9.32 -12.74 12.02
N ALA A 88 9.67 -11.45 11.93
CA ALA A 88 8.72 -10.38 11.62
C ALA A 88 8.14 -10.53 10.21
N PHE A 89 8.95 -10.92 9.24
CA PHE A 89 8.50 -11.22 7.88
C PHE A 89 7.55 -12.41 7.85
N ALA A 90 7.90 -13.52 8.50
CA ALA A 90 7.03 -14.69 8.60
C ALA A 90 5.69 -14.36 9.29
N GLN A 91 5.73 -13.57 10.36
CA GLN A 91 4.54 -13.08 11.04
C GLN A 91 3.68 -12.20 10.12
N THR A 92 4.31 -11.31 9.36
CA THR A 92 3.62 -10.47 8.38
C THR A 92 2.90 -11.32 7.34
N GLN A 93 3.58 -12.31 6.76
CA GLN A 93 2.98 -13.22 5.78
C GLN A 93 1.78 -13.99 6.36
N ALA A 94 1.89 -14.48 7.60
CA ALA A 94 0.79 -15.19 8.26
C ALA A 94 -0.43 -14.30 8.48
N LEU A 95 -0.23 -13.05 8.92
CA LEU A 95 -1.31 -12.08 9.09
C LEU A 95 -1.97 -11.73 7.75
N LEU A 96 -1.17 -11.46 6.71
CA LEU A 96 -1.69 -11.18 5.38
C LEU A 96 -2.56 -12.32 4.86
N ALA A 97 -2.07 -13.56 4.93
CA ALA A 97 -2.80 -14.74 4.48
C ALA A 97 -4.13 -14.93 5.24
N LEU A 98 -4.12 -14.70 6.56
CA LEU A 98 -5.34 -14.78 7.38
C LEU A 98 -6.40 -13.77 6.91
N PHE A 99 -6.02 -12.51 6.72
CA PHE A 99 -6.96 -11.46 6.34
C PHE A 99 -7.39 -11.56 4.87
N GLU A 100 -6.51 -11.97 3.96
CA GLU A 100 -6.88 -12.27 2.58
C GLU A 100 -7.92 -13.39 2.52
N GLY A 101 -7.72 -14.48 3.28
CA GLY A 101 -8.70 -15.55 3.42
C GLY A 101 -10.03 -15.07 4.02
N TYR A 102 -9.98 -14.22 5.05
CA TYR A 102 -11.17 -13.60 5.64
C TYR A 102 -11.94 -12.76 4.62
N PHE A 103 -11.26 -11.88 3.88
CA PHE A 103 -11.89 -11.03 2.87
C PHE A 103 -12.48 -11.85 1.73
N GLN A 104 -11.78 -12.89 1.27
CA GLN A 104 -12.28 -13.78 0.24
C GLN A 104 -13.52 -14.55 0.71
N ALA A 105 -13.50 -15.11 1.92
CA ALA A 105 -14.65 -15.81 2.48
C ALA A 105 -15.87 -14.87 2.66
N LYS A 106 -15.65 -13.64 3.15
CA LYS A 106 -16.70 -12.63 3.28
C LYS A 106 -17.25 -12.17 1.93
N PHE A 107 -16.40 -12.07 0.90
CA PHE A 107 -16.82 -11.74 -0.46
C PHE A 107 -17.71 -12.84 -1.05
N LEU A 108 -17.29 -14.11 -0.94
CA LEU A 108 -18.07 -15.26 -1.42
C LEU A 108 -19.40 -15.42 -0.66
N ALA A 109 -19.41 -15.14 0.64
CA ALA A 109 -20.63 -15.18 1.47
C ALA A 109 -21.64 -14.07 1.13
N LYS A 110 -21.25 -13.03 0.40
CA LYS A 110 -22.09 -11.85 0.07
C LYS A 110 -22.48 -11.78 -1.40
N ALA A 111 -22.27 -12.82 -2.21
CA ALA A 111 -22.51 -12.76 -3.65
C ALA A 111 -23.97 -13.04 -4.07
N PRO A 112 -24.73 -12.02 -4.52
CA PRO A 112 -25.58 -12.09 -5.70
C PRO A 112 -24.91 -11.38 -6.89
N SER A 113 -25.31 -11.72 -8.12
CA SER A 113 -24.73 -11.25 -9.38
C SER A 113 -24.60 -9.72 -9.45
N LEU A 114 -23.38 -9.19 -9.28
CA LEU A 114 -23.12 -7.77 -9.42
C LEU A 114 -22.85 -7.43 -10.90
N PRO A 115 -23.50 -6.39 -11.45
CA PRO A 115 -23.22 -5.90 -12.79
C PRO A 115 -21.81 -5.32 -12.85
N HIS A 116 -21.17 -5.50 -14.02
CA HIS A 116 -19.88 -4.90 -14.33
C HIS A 116 -19.90 -3.40 -14.03
N PRO A 117 -18.96 -2.87 -13.21
CA PRO A 117 -18.80 -1.44 -13.10
C PRO A 117 -18.25 -0.92 -14.42
N THR A 118 -19.07 -0.20 -15.19
CA THR A 118 -18.58 0.66 -16.26
C THR A 118 -17.84 1.81 -15.60
N TYR A 119 -16.52 1.70 -15.54
CA TYR A 119 -15.66 2.82 -15.18
C TYR A 119 -15.72 3.85 -16.32
N ALA A 120 -16.69 4.75 -16.26
CA ALA A 120 -16.65 6.04 -16.97
C ALA A 120 -15.83 7.03 -16.12
N GLY A 121 -14.59 6.66 -15.82
CA GLY A 121 -13.63 7.56 -15.20
C GLY A 121 -12.82 8.20 -16.30
N ASN A 122 -13.08 9.48 -16.60
CA ASN A 122 -12.19 10.28 -17.43
C ASN A 122 -10.78 10.17 -16.85
N LEU A 123 -9.88 9.47 -17.57
CA LEU A 123 -8.45 9.56 -17.39
C LEU A 123 -8.05 10.98 -17.82
N HIS A 124 -8.31 11.95 -16.95
CA HIS A 124 -7.77 13.30 -17.14
C HIS A 124 -6.26 13.13 -16.98
N LEU A 125 -5.57 13.21 -18.12
CA LEU A 125 -4.12 13.32 -18.22
C LEU A 125 -3.70 14.49 -17.33
N TYR A 126 -3.28 14.20 -16.10
CA TYR A 126 -2.57 15.17 -15.29
C TYR A 126 -1.10 15.08 -15.70
N PRO A 127 -0.57 16.00 -16.52
CA PRO A 127 0.87 16.15 -16.62
C PRO A 127 1.40 16.42 -15.21
N SER A 128 2.45 15.72 -14.80
CA SER A 128 3.08 15.86 -13.49
C SER A 128 3.27 17.33 -13.13
N ALA A 129 2.39 17.85 -12.28
CA ALA A 129 2.47 19.21 -11.77
C ALA A 129 3.04 19.11 -10.36
N CYS A 130 4.36 19.10 -10.26
CA CYS A 130 5.05 19.49 -9.04
C CYS A 130 4.61 20.94 -8.76
N GLY A 131 3.86 21.17 -7.67
CA GLY A 131 3.12 22.41 -7.45
C GLY A 131 3.98 23.67 -7.57
N ARG A 132 3.49 24.67 -8.33
CA ARG A 132 3.83 26.06 -8.07
C ARG A 132 2.92 26.58 -6.97
N PRO A 133 3.42 27.32 -5.96
CA PRO A 133 2.56 28.12 -5.11
C PRO A 133 1.92 29.22 -5.96
N ASN A 134 0.59 29.31 -5.96
CA ASN A 134 -0.09 30.51 -6.42
C ASN A 134 0.21 31.61 -5.40
N ASN A 135 1.11 32.52 -5.76
CA ASN A 135 1.17 33.83 -5.11
C ASN A 135 -0.17 34.52 -5.40
N LEU A 136 -1.06 34.54 -4.41
CA LEU A 136 -2.19 35.45 -4.39
C LEU A 136 -1.69 36.76 -3.78
N THR A 137 -1.35 37.69 -4.65
CA THR A 137 -1.42 39.12 -4.35
C THR A 137 -2.88 39.49 -4.14
N GLY A 138 -3.18 40.09 -2.99
CA GLY A 138 -4.45 40.71 -2.64
C GLY A 138 -4.27 41.53 -1.38
#